data_AF-A0A9X5H4V0-F1
#
_entry.id   AF-A0A9X5H4V0-F1
#
_cell.length_a   1.000
_cell.length_b   1.000
_cell.length_c   1.000
_cell.angle_alpha   90.00
_cell.angle_beta   90.00
_cell.angle_gamma   90.00
#
_symmetry.space_group_name_H-M   'P 1'
#
loop_
_entity.id
_entity.type
_entity.pdbx_description
1 polymer ?
#
loop_
_entity_poly.entity_id
_entity_poly.type
_entity_poly.pdbx_seq_one_letter_code
_entity_poly.pdbx_strand_id
1 'polypeptide(L)'
;MFPIKDKDDLRTAYEYLQIAQEVGLSKEKQNEIKWGIREYTHKKKSSKRIVKDDGIDGYILLMELPDFLESKEEAEEYFEQRHVINATPSIYDCTGQAFTSGYKVFKRRNKFFAYHSVSYDV
;
A
#
# COMPACT_ATOMS: atom_id res chain seq x y z
N MET A 1 -6.39 24.71 1.36
CA MET A 1 -5.77 23.55 2.03
C MET A 1 -4.61 23.11 1.15
N PHE A 2 -3.39 22.99 1.67
CA PHE A 2 -2.20 22.63 0.88
C PHE A 2 -2.19 21.11 0.60
N PRO A 3 -2.57 20.65 -0.60
CA PRO A 3 -2.77 19.24 -0.86
C PRO A 3 -1.42 18.56 -1.11
N ILE A 4 -1.11 17.52 -0.34
CA ILE A 4 0.12 16.72 -0.49
C ILE A 4 -0.29 15.33 -0.97
N LYS A 5 0.16 14.92 -2.16
CA LYS A 5 -0.17 13.63 -2.76
C LYS A 5 0.97 12.65 -2.63
N ASP A 6 2.18 13.12 -2.89
CA ASP A 6 3.36 12.29 -2.99
C ASP A 6 4.51 12.76 -2.08
N LYS A 7 5.58 11.97 -2.02
CA LYS A 7 6.74 12.27 -1.16
C LYS A 7 7.46 13.55 -1.59
N ASP A 8 7.44 13.87 -2.88
CA ASP A 8 8.05 15.09 -3.43
C ASP A 8 7.24 16.33 -3.06
N ASP A 9 5.89 16.23 -3.06
CA ASP A 9 5.02 17.27 -2.52
C ASP A 9 5.27 17.50 -1.03
N LEU A 10 5.51 16.42 -0.27
CA LEU A 10 5.82 16.52 1.15
C LEU A 10 7.13 17.27 1.38
N ARG A 11 8.17 16.96 0.59
CA ARG A 11 9.44 17.69 0.64
C ARG A 11 9.24 19.16 0.32
N THR A 12 8.53 19.45 -0.76
CA THR A 12 8.19 20.80 -1.19
C THR A 12 7.45 21.56 -0.09
N ALA A 13 6.49 20.93 0.59
CA ALA A 13 5.76 21.53 1.70
C ALA A 13 6.66 21.91 2.88
N TYR A 14 7.68 21.11 3.21
CA TYR A 14 8.67 21.46 4.24
C TYR A 14 9.55 22.64 3.82
N GLU A 15 9.99 22.68 2.56
CA GLU A 15 10.78 23.79 2.01
C GLU A 15 9.96 25.10 2.04
N TYR A 16 8.70 25.05 1.62
CA TYR A 16 7.77 26.19 1.73
C TYR A 16 7.52 26.63 3.18
N LEU A 17 7.41 25.68 4.12
CA LEU A 17 7.24 26.01 5.53
C LEU A 17 8.45 26.74 6.09
N GLN A 18 9.66 26.32 5.71
CA GLN A 18 10.90 26.96 6.12
C GLN A 18 10.98 28.40 5.59
N ILE A 19 10.73 28.60 4.29
CA ILE A 19 10.68 29.93 3.69
C ILE A 19 9.61 30.80 4.37
N ALA A 20 8.45 30.22 4.69
CA ALA A 20 7.38 30.93 5.36
C ALA A 20 7.76 31.41 6.77
N GLN A 21 8.63 30.67 7.47
CA GLN A 21 9.17 31.08 8.77
C GLN A 21 10.23 32.16 8.62
N GLU A 22 11.14 32.03 7.65
CA GLU A 22 12.23 32.98 7.41
C GLU A 22 11.71 34.35 6.94
N VAL A 23 10.71 34.36 6.05
CA VAL A 23 10.10 35.60 5.51
C VAL A 23 9.05 36.18 6.47
N GLY A 24 8.73 35.49 7.57
CA GLY A 24 7.74 35.96 8.54
C GLY A 24 6.31 36.00 8.00
N LEU A 25 5.93 35.06 7.13
CA LEU A 25 4.55 34.94 6.64
C LEU A 25 3.56 34.73 7.77
N SER A 26 2.31 35.20 7.57
CA SER A 26 1.21 35.06 8.53
C SER A 26 1.10 33.64 9.09
N LYS A 27 0.82 33.54 10.40
CA LYS A 27 0.63 32.28 11.13
C LYS A 27 -0.43 31.39 10.49
N GLU A 28 -1.43 31.96 9.83
CA GLU A 28 -2.50 31.23 9.14
C GLU A 28 -1.94 30.35 8.01
N LYS A 29 -1.10 30.92 7.14
CA LYS A 29 -0.47 30.18 6.03
C LYS A 29 0.49 29.11 6.53
N GLN A 30 1.25 29.40 7.60
CA GLN A 30 2.11 28.39 8.23
C GLN A 30 1.29 27.23 8.81
N ASN A 31 0.13 27.52 9.40
CA ASN A 31 -0.75 26.50 9.96
C ASN A 31 -1.38 25.63 8.87
N GLU A 32 -1.75 26.22 7.74
CA GLU A 32 -2.29 25.49 6.58
C GLU A 32 -1.28 24.47 6.03
N ILE A 33 -0.02 24.87 5.87
CA ILE A 33 1.05 23.96 5.42
C ILE A 33 1.28 22.84 6.45
N LYS A 34 1.35 23.18 7.75
CA LYS A 34 1.48 22.20 8.84
C LYS A 34 0.31 21.21 8.87
N TRP A 35 -0.90 21.67 8.58
CA TRP A 35 -2.08 20.81 8.49
C TRP A 35 -1.96 19.82 7.33
N GLY A 36 -1.58 20.28 6.13
CA GLY A 36 -1.36 19.39 4.98
C GLY A 36 -0.29 18.32 5.27
N ILE A 37 0.83 18.71 5.89
CA ILE A 37 1.90 17.78 6.29
C ILE A 37 1.37 16.71 7.27
N ARG A 38 0.62 17.12 8.29
CA ARG A 38 0.05 16.19 9.28
C ARG A 38 -0.98 15.25 8.65
N GLU A 39 -1.85 15.77 7.81
CA GLU A 39 -2.86 14.98 7.11
C GLU A 39 -2.20 13.89 6.25
N TYR A 40 -1.18 14.25 5.46
CA TYR A 40 -0.44 13.29 4.66
C TYR A 40 0.28 12.24 5.52
N THR A 41 0.95 12.67 6.59
CA THR A 41 1.76 11.80 7.45
C THR A 41 0.89 10.85 8.28
N HIS A 42 -0.28 11.31 8.73
CA HIS A 42 -1.24 10.51 9.50
C HIS A 42 -2.24 9.76 8.62
N LYS A 43 -2.21 9.95 7.29
CA LYS A 43 -3.03 9.18 6.37
C LYS A 43 -2.78 7.69 6.61
N LYS A 44 -3.85 6.93 6.85
CA LYS A 44 -3.75 5.47 6.99
C LYS A 44 -3.03 4.94 5.75
N LYS A 45 -1.88 4.30 5.95
CA LYS A 45 -1.18 3.61 4.88
C LYS A 45 -2.13 2.57 4.30
N SER A 46 -2.12 2.41 2.98
CA SER A 46 -2.87 1.32 2.35
C SER A 46 -2.45 0.01 2.99
N SER A 47 -3.43 -0.84 3.30
CA SER A 47 -3.17 -2.19 3.83
C SER A 47 -2.39 -3.05 2.84
N LYS A 48 -2.33 -2.65 1.57
CA LYS A 48 -1.60 -3.31 0.49
C LYS A 48 -0.46 -2.43 0.00
N ARG A 49 0.70 -3.03 -0.22
CA ARG A 49 1.89 -2.38 -0.79
C ARG A 49 2.59 -3.33 -1.76
N ILE A 50 2.92 -2.85 -2.96
CA ILE A 50 3.80 -3.60 -3.87
C ILE A 50 5.22 -3.60 -3.30
N VAL A 51 5.79 -4.80 -3.14
CA VAL A 51 7.16 -5.01 -2.65
C VAL A 51 8.09 -5.40 -3.78
N LYS A 52 7.57 -6.09 -4.78
CA LYS A 52 8.30 -6.45 -6.00
C LYS A 52 7.36 -6.27 -7.19
N ASP A 53 7.88 -5.69 -8.25
CA ASP A 53 7.20 -5.51 -9.53
C ASP A 53 8.03 -6.21 -10.59
N ASP A 54 7.46 -7.27 -11.17
CA ASP A 54 8.08 -8.09 -12.22
C ASP A 54 7.53 -7.70 -13.62
N GLY A 55 6.80 -6.57 -13.72
CA GLY A 55 6.30 -6.05 -14.99
C GLY A 55 5.18 -6.89 -15.57
N ILE A 56 5.38 -7.41 -16.78
CA ILE A 56 4.35 -8.18 -17.51
C ILE A 56 4.08 -9.54 -16.83
N ASP A 57 5.08 -10.11 -16.16
CA ASP A 57 4.97 -11.42 -15.51
C ASP A 57 4.18 -11.37 -14.18
N GLY A 58 4.02 -10.18 -13.59
CA GLY A 58 3.25 -9.97 -12.36
C GLY A 58 3.95 -9.15 -11.29
N TYR A 59 3.51 -9.32 -10.04
CA TYR A 59 4.01 -8.56 -8.89
C TYR A 59 3.78 -9.27 -7.56
N ILE A 60 4.48 -8.83 -6.53
CA ILE A 60 4.31 -9.29 -5.14
C ILE A 60 3.77 -8.15 -4.27
N LEU A 61 2.59 -8.36 -3.69
CA LEU A 61 2.00 -7.49 -2.69
C LEU A 61 2.37 -7.96 -1.28
N LEU A 62 2.63 -7.00 -0.40
CA LEU A 62 2.57 -7.19 1.04
C LEU A 62 1.24 -6.63 1.53
N MET A 63 0.46 -7.48 2.20
CA MET A 63 -0.84 -7.13 2.74
C MET A 63 -0.85 -7.28 4.26
N GLU A 64 -1.39 -6.29 4.96
CA GLU A 64 -1.75 -6.39 6.38
C GLU A 64 -3.10 -7.09 6.49
N LEU A 65 -3.14 -8.20 7.24
CA LEU A 65 -4.36 -8.95 7.51
C LEU A 65 -5.09 -8.36 8.73
N PRO A 66 -6.41 -8.60 8.86
CA PRO A 66 -7.19 -8.05 9.96
C PRO A 66 -6.65 -8.42 11.35
N ASP A 67 -6.75 -7.47 12.29
CA ASP A 67 -6.23 -7.62 13.65
C ASP A 67 -7.02 -8.62 14.53
N PHE A 68 -8.19 -9.06 14.09
CA PHE A 68 -9.01 -10.05 14.82
C PHE A 68 -8.52 -11.49 14.65
N LEU A 69 -7.61 -11.74 13.71
CA LEU A 69 -7.06 -13.07 13.46
C LEU A 69 -6.06 -13.41 14.55
N GLU A 70 -6.29 -14.50 15.27
CA GLU A 70 -5.44 -14.89 16.40
C GLU A 70 -4.40 -15.93 16.00
N SER A 71 -4.78 -16.86 15.12
CA SER A 71 -3.95 -17.96 14.65
C SER A 71 -3.43 -17.74 13.23
N LYS A 72 -2.29 -18.39 12.94
CA LYS A 72 -1.72 -18.41 11.58
C LYS A 72 -2.61 -19.17 10.61
N GLU A 73 -3.22 -20.26 11.06
CA GLU A 73 -4.12 -21.11 10.25
C GLU A 73 -5.37 -20.34 9.84
N GLU A 74 -5.99 -19.65 10.79
CA GLU A 74 -7.15 -18.77 10.54
C GLU A 74 -6.79 -17.65 9.56
N ALA A 75 -5.59 -17.09 9.67
CA ALA A 75 -5.10 -16.06 8.76
C ALA A 75 -4.83 -16.59 7.35
N GLU A 76 -4.38 -17.84 7.22
CA GLU A 76 -4.21 -18.53 5.94
C GLU A 76 -5.55 -18.83 5.29
N GLU A 77 -6.50 -19.40 6.04
CA GLU A 77 -7.86 -19.65 5.56
C GLU A 77 -8.57 -18.36 5.12
N TYR A 78 -8.45 -17.29 5.91
CA TYR A 78 -8.97 -15.98 5.56
C TYR A 78 -8.40 -15.46 4.25
N PHE A 79 -7.08 -15.63 4.06
CA PHE A 79 -6.40 -15.19 2.85
C PHE A 79 -6.88 -16.00 1.63
N GLU A 80 -6.96 -17.32 1.77
CA GLU A 80 -7.42 -18.21 0.71
C GLU A 80 -8.84 -17.86 0.23
N GLN A 81 -9.76 -17.65 1.17
CA GLN A 81 -11.15 -17.38 0.84
C GLN A 81 -11.38 -16.01 0.21
N ARG A 82 -10.54 -15.00 0.51
CA ARG A 82 -10.80 -13.59 0.12
C ARG A 82 -9.80 -12.98 -0.85
N HIS A 83 -8.62 -13.56 -0.99
CA HIS A 83 -7.51 -12.94 -1.71
C HIS A 83 -6.90 -13.83 -2.78
N VAL A 84 -7.16 -15.14 -2.78
CA VAL A 84 -6.73 -16.00 -3.88
C VAL A 84 -7.54 -15.66 -5.13
N ILE A 85 -6.81 -15.47 -6.23
CA ILE A 85 -7.36 -15.17 -7.55
C ILE A 85 -7.18 -16.45 -8.38
N ASN A 86 -8.29 -17.03 -8.82
CA ASN A 86 -8.28 -18.19 -9.69
C ASN A 86 -8.49 -17.73 -11.14
N ALA A 87 -7.61 -18.13 -12.05
CA ALA A 87 -7.83 -17.95 -13.47
C ALA A 87 -8.91 -18.91 -13.97
N THR A 88 -9.71 -18.44 -14.92
CA THR A 88 -10.71 -19.27 -15.59
C THR A 88 -9.99 -20.13 -16.64
N PRO A 89 -10.20 -21.46 -16.65
CA PRO A 89 -9.62 -22.32 -17.68
C PRO A 89 -9.99 -21.84 -19.08
N SER A 90 -9.00 -21.77 -19.94
CA SER A 90 -9.13 -21.32 -21.32
C SER A 90 -8.40 -22.28 -22.24
N ILE A 91 -8.87 -22.38 -23.49
CA ILE A 91 -8.20 -23.13 -24.57
C ILE A 91 -7.08 -22.34 -25.24
N TYR A 92 -6.94 -21.07 -24.89
CA TYR A 92 -5.90 -20.18 -25.40
C TYR A 92 -4.77 -20.09 -24.39
N ASP A 93 -3.53 -20.21 -24.88
CA ASP A 93 -2.31 -19.91 -24.14
C ASP A 93 -2.11 -18.39 -24.24
N CYS A 94 -1.91 -17.69 -23.11
CA CYS A 94 -1.79 -16.21 -23.00
C CYS A 94 -3.12 -15.43 -22.89
N THR A 95 -3.98 -15.78 -21.92
CA THR A 95 -5.27 -15.09 -21.70
C THR A 95 -5.20 -13.70 -21.07
N GLY A 96 -4.04 -13.30 -20.56
CA GLY A 96 -3.85 -12.08 -19.76
C GLY A 96 -4.53 -12.12 -18.39
N GLN A 97 -5.03 -13.28 -17.95
CA GLN A 97 -5.71 -13.41 -16.67
C GLN A 97 -4.71 -13.35 -15.52
N ALA A 98 -5.04 -12.55 -14.51
CA ALA A 98 -4.31 -12.56 -13.25
C ALA A 98 -4.69 -13.82 -12.45
N PHE A 99 -3.69 -14.45 -11.84
CA PHE A 99 -3.91 -15.54 -10.88
C PHE A 99 -2.91 -15.45 -9.73
N THR A 100 -3.28 -16.03 -8.60
CA THR A 100 -2.35 -16.16 -7.48
C THR A 100 -1.38 -17.29 -7.78
N SER A 101 -0.11 -16.96 -8.01
CA SER A 101 0.97 -17.94 -8.16
C SER A 101 1.46 -18.48 -6.82
N GLY A 102 1.23 -17.73 -5.74
CA GLY A 102 1.49 -18.20 -4.37
C GLY A 102 1.26 -17.12 -3.33
N TYR A 103 1.30 -17.53 -2.06
CA TYR A 103 1.27 -16.61 -0.94
C TYR A 103 2.03 -17.17 0.26
N LYS A 104 2.37 -16.28 1.20
CA LYS A 104 2.99 -16.66 2.47
C LYS A 104 2.50 -15.77 3.58
N VAL A 105 1.80 -16.36 4.56
CA VAL A 105 1.34 -15.66 5.76
C VAL A 105 2.40 -15.72 6.85
N PHE A 106 2.60 -14.62 7.56
CA PHE A 106 3.55 -14.52 8.66
C PHE A 106 3.10 -13.47 9.69
N LYS A 107 3.65 -13.56 10.91
CA LYS A 107 3.33 -12.64 12.01
C LYS A 107 4.47 -11.64 12.23
N ARG A 108 4.15 -10.34 12.34
CA ARG A 108 5.10 -9.27 12.64
C ARG A 108 4.45 -8.26 13.58
N ARG A 109 5.09 -7.97 14.73
CA ARG A 109 4.59 -7.02 15.75
C ARG A 109 3.13 -7.31 16.18
N ASN A 110 2.84 -8.58 16.46
CA ASN A 110 1.52 -9.09 16.81
C ASN A 110 0.40 -8.92 15.76
N LYS A 111 0.75 -8.57 14.51
CA LYS A 111 -0.17 -8.51 13.38
C LYS A 111 0.20 -9.55 12.33
N PHE A 112 -0.81 -10.06 11.62
CA PHE A 112 -0.58 -10.95 10.49
C PHE A 112 -0.38 -10.16 9.20
N PHE A 113 0.54 -10.64 8.39
CA PHE A 113 0.83 -10.11 7.06
C PHE A 113 0.89 -11.27 6.07
N ALA A 114 0.59 -10.98 4.82
CA ALA A 114 0.71 -11.94 3.72
C ALA A 114 1.53 -11.34 2.58
N TYR A 115 2.53 -12.08 2.11
CA TYR A 115 3.04 -11.89 0.76
C TYR A 115 2.07 -12.56 -0.21
N HIS A 116 1.59 -11.83 -1.21
CA HIS A 116 0.69 -12.31 -2.26
C HIS A 116 1.40 -12.14 -3.60
N SER A 117 1.77 -13.26 -4.20
CA SER A 117 2.33 -13.31 -5.54
C SER A 117 1.20 -13.42 -6.54
N VAL A 118 1.08 -12.41 -7.40
CA VAL A 118 0.14 -12.37 -8.52
C VAL A 118 0.94 -12.50 -9.80
N SER A 119 0.54 -13.40 -10.66
CA SER A 119 1.13 -13.61 -11.98
C SER A 119 0.06 -13.46 -13.06
N TYR A 120 0.50 -13.14 -14.26
CA TYR A 120 -0.38 -13.10 -15.43
C TYR A 120 -0.10 -14.29 -16.34
N ASP A 121 -1.15 -14.80 -16.96
CA ASP A 121 -1.03 -15.77 -18.05
C ASP A 121 -0.75 -15.01 -19.35
N VAL A 122 0.54 -14.88 -19.71
CA VAL A 122 1.06 -14.05 -20.81
C VAL A 122 1.94 -14.82 -21.77
#